data_AF-A0A2E9T8A3-F1
#
_entry.id   AF-A0A2E9T8A3-F1
#
_cell.length_a   1.000
_cell.length_b   1.000
_cell.length_c   1.000
_cell.angle_alpha   90.00
_cell.angle_beta   90.00
_cell.angle_gamma   90.00
#
_symmetry.space_group_name_H-M   'P 1'
#
loop_
_entity.id
_entity.type
_entity.pdbx_description
1 polymer ?
#
loop_
_entity_poly.entity_id
_entity_poly.type
_entity_poly.pdbx_seq_one_letter_code
_entity_poly.pdbx_strand_id
1 'polypeptide(L)'
;MSTVKKYWKSVDQLDQKNPIVVKLEQNEFPNKLPQDFNKDDSKIEDVSTSRRDFLKYAGFTTAAATVAACEGPVIKSVPYVVQPERIRPGVANYYASAIADGYDFASILVKTREGRPIKIKRNSDSPLFGSANARVHASILSMYDSLRLRGPKINKTDSNWNDFRSEITKKLDLLSKSNKPIVLLTQTFASPTAKTVIKKLISKYPNITQVIYDTVSESEALDAFENTYGLRALADYDFSKSETIISIDADFLGDWQGGGYDKNYAKARVPENKTHGNSKMSYHMQFESNMTLSGANADKRIPCTPSELKTVLAFIYGELINKSIDTTLDSKLEKFAFLALERIKSSGTKAAVVSGIQDVNAQELILAINTIIKSEAFDPKNPRLVRKGNSNEVNKFVKDLTSEKISGLITVGVNPVLNLSNGSVISDAIKKLDLSLSFSLKMDETASACNYVAATHHYLESWGD
;
A
#
# COMPACT_ATOMS: atom_id res chain seq x y z
N MET A 1 -35.09 -58.67 -2.08
CA MET A 1 -35.32 -59.03 -0.66
C MET A 1 -34.18 -59.93 -0.21
N SER A 2 -33.25 -59.42 0.59
CA SER A 2 -32.16 -60.22 1.15
C SER A 2 -32.69 -61.06 2.31
N THR A 3 -32.68 -62.38 2.16
CA THR A 3 -32.93 -63.31 3.26
C THR A 3 -31.80 -63.19 4.28
N VAL A 4 -32.07 -62.55 5.42
CA VAL A 4 -31.11 -62.48 6.54
C VAL A 4 -30.93 -63.90 7.09
N LYS A 5 -29.76 -64.49 6.87
CA LYS A 5 -29.40 -65.80 7.45
C LYS A 5 -29.16 -65.62 8.94
N LYS A 6 -30.07 -66.16 9.77
CA LYS A 6 -29.90 -66.18 11.23
C LYS A 6 -29.05 -67.40 11.61
N TYR A 7 -27.87 -67.16 12.15
CA TYR A 7 -26.98 -68.22 12.64
C TYR A 7 -27.16 -68.37 14.15
N TRP A 8 -27.69 -69.51 14.57
CA TRP A 8 -27.90 -69.83 15.98
C TRP A 8 -26.59 -70.30 16.62
N LYS A 9 -26.21 -69.71 17.76
CA LYS A 9 -24.98 -70.03 18.49
C LYS A 9 -25.18 -71.14 19.54
N SER A 10 -26.43 -71.40 19.94
CA SER A 10 -26.82 -72.55 20.76
C SER A 10 -28.23 -73.00 20.42
N VAL A 11 -28.57 -74.25 20.77
CA VAL A 11 -29.90 -74.82 20.51
C VAL A 11 -31.00 -74.05 21.24
N ASP A 12 -30.68 -73.49 22.41
CA ASP A 12 -31.62 -72.72 23.24
C ASP A 12 -32.15 -71.46 22.55
N GLN A 13 -31.45 -70.93 21.55
CA GLN A 13 -31.89 -69.73 20.83
C GLN A 13 -33.05 -70.00 19.86
N LEU A 14 -33.29 -71.26 19.46
CA LEU A 14 -34.44 -71.62 18.62
C LEU A 14 -35.78 -71.29 19.30
N ASP A 15 -35.84 -71.36 20.63
CA ASP A 15 -36.96 -70.83 21.39
C ASP A 15 -36.73 -69.36 21.72
N GLN A 16 -37.35 -68.47 20.94
CA GLN A 16 -37.24 -67.02 21.11
C GLN A 16 -37.78 -66.52 22.46
N LYS A 17 -38.51 -67.36 23.21
CA LYS A 17 -39.03 -67.03 24.54
C LYS A 17 -38.20 -67.63 25.67
N ASN A 18 -37.08 -68.30 25.37
CA ASN A 18 -36.23 -68.87 26.40
C ASN A 18 -35.68 -67.75 27.32
N PRO A 19 -36.02 -67.75 28.61
CA PRO A 19 -35.69 -66.66 29.52
C PRO A 19 -34.18 -66.49 29.72
N ILE A 20 -33.38 -67.55 29.51
CA ILE A 20 -31.91 -67.49 29.61
C ILE A 20 -31.32 -66.70 28.44
N VAL A 21 -31.82 -66.95 27.22
CA VAL A 21 -31.35 -66.27 26.00
C VAL A 21 -31.71 -64.79 26.03
N VAL A 22 -32.96 -64.46 26.38
CA VAL A 22 -33.42 -63.07 26.51
C VAL A 22 -32.61 -62.32 27.58
N LYS A 23 -32.29 -62.98 28.71
CA LYS A 23 -31.52 -62.37 29.79
C LYS A 23 -30.04 -62.11 29.42
N LEU A 24 -29.45 -62.96 28.57
CA LEU A 24 -28.09 -62.80 28.05
C LEU A 24 -28.02 -61.75 26.92
N GLU A 25 -29.02 -61.68 26.04
CA GLU A 25 -29.11 -60.61 25.02
C GLU A 25 -29.22 -59.22 25.65
N GLN A 26 -29.88 -59.11 26.81
CA GLN A 26 -30.02 -57.85 27.55
C GLN A 26 -28.89 -57.58 28.55
N ASN A 27 -27.99 -58.54 28.81
CA ASN A 27 -26.83 -58.36 29.69
C ASN A 27 -25.57 -58.90 29.02
N GLU A 28 -24.89 -58.01 28.29
CA GLU A 28 -23.61 -58.32 27.64
C GLU A 28 -22.53 -58.76 28.65
N PHE A 29 -22.65 -58.35 29.91
CA PHE A 29 -21.77 -58.76 31.00
C PHE A 29 -22.53 -59.61 32.03
N PRO A 30 -22.13 -60.87 32.25
CA PRO A 30 -22.85 -61.79 33.17
C PRO A 30 -22.76 -61.39 34.66
N ASN A 31 -21.83 -60.50 35.01
CA ASN A 31 -21.69 -59.96 36.37
C ASN A 31 -21.98 -58.45 36.35
N LYS A 32 -22.66 -57.95 37.39
CA LYS A 32 -22.83 -56.51 37.60
C LYS A 32 -21.47 -55.82 37.55
N LEU A 33 -21.39 -54.75 36.77
CA LEU A 33 -20.24 -53.85 36.82
C LEU A 33 -20.08 -53.36 38.27
N PRO A 34 -18.85 -53.37 38.83
CA PRO A 34 -18.65 -52.89 40.19
C PRO A 34 -19.13 -51.43 40.27
N GLN A 35 -20.22 -51.21 41.02
CA GLN A 35 -20.86 -49.90 41.19
C GLN A 35 -20.21 -49.07 42.30
N ASP A 36 -19.42 -49.72 43.17
CA ASP A 36 -18.70 -49.08 44.26
C ASP A 36 -17.20 -49.11 43.98
N PHE A 37 -16.71 -48.04 43.34
CA PHE A 37 -15.29 -47.68 43.38
C PHE A 37 -15.16 -46.33 44.09
N ASN A 38 -14.87 -46.43 45.39
CA ASN A 38 -14.17 -45.50 46.28
C ASN A 38 -14.44 -43.99 46.17
N LYS A 39 -15.23 -43.47 47.13
CA LYS A 39 -15.20 -42.07 47.58
C LYS A 39 -14.13 -41.78 48.66
N ASP A 40 -13.32 -42.77 49.02
CA ASP A 40 -12.26 -42.65 50.03
C ASP A 40 -10.92 -43.14 49.47
N ASP A 41 -9.95 -42.22 49.35
CA ASP A 41 -8.58 -42.46 48.85
C ASP A 41 -7.70 -43.30 49.80
N SER A 42 -8.21 -43.70 50.97
CA SER A 42 -7.44 -44.37 52.03
C SER A 42 -7.46 -45.91 51.98
N LYS A 43 -8.02 -46.54 50.95
CA LYS A 43 -8.12 -48.01 50.80
C LYS A 43 -7.60 -48.56 49.48
N ILE A 44 -6.60 -47.92 48.87
CA ILE A 44 -6.04 -48.37 47.59
C ILE A 44 -4.99 -49.49 47.76
N GLU A 45 -4.39 -49.65 48.94
CA GLU A 45 -3.22 -50.53 49.13
C GLU A 45 -3.53 -52.04 49.16
N ASP A 46 -4.77 -52.48 49.35
CA ASP A 46 -5.10 -53.92 49.51
C ASP A 46 -6.09 -54.50 48.47
N VAL A 47 -6.32 -53.82 47.35
CA VAL A 47 -7.16 -54.38 46.27
C VAL A 47 -6.28 -55.04 45.21
N SER A 48 -6.22 -56.38 45.23
CA SER A 48 -5.67 -57.15 44.12
C SER A 48 -6.54 -57.00 42.87
N THR A 49 -6.28 -55.96 42.08
CA THR A 49 -6.96 -55.76 40.79
C THR A 49 -6.54 -56.86 39.82
N SER A 50 -7.49 -57.67 39.37
CA SER A 50 -7.20 -58.69 38.37
C SER A 50 -6.82 -58.02 37.04
N ARG A 51 -6.05 -58.72 36.18
CA ARG A 51 -5.78 -58.26 34.79
C ARG A 51 -7.06 -57.87 34.04
N ARG A 52 -8.18 -58.53 34.38
CA ARG A 52 -9.51 -58.27 33.81
C ARG A 52 -10.09 -56.93 34.27
N ASP A 53 -9.89 -56.55 35.52
CA ASP A 53 -10.40 -55.27 36.04
C ASP A 53 -9.58 -54.09 35.52
N PHE A 54 -8.27 -54.27 35.37
CA PHE A 54 -7.41 -53.31 34.67
C PHE A 54 -7.85 -53.11 33.21
N LEU A 55 -8.10 -54.19 32.46
CA LEU A 55 -8.55 -54.09 31.06
C LEU A 55 -9.94 -53.46 30.93
N LYS A 56 -10.86 -53.72 31.86
CA LYS A 56 -12.16 -53.02 31.92
C LYS A 56 -11.99 -51.53 32.19
N TYR A 57 -11.12 -51.17 33.13
CA TYR A 57 -10.85 -49.78 33.46
C TYR A 57 -10.18 -49.03 32.31
N ALA A 58 -9.14 -49.61 31.71
CA ALA A 58 -8.44 -49.07 30.54
C ALA A 58 -9.39 -48.95 29.34
N GLY A 59 -10.24 -49.95 29.09
CA GLY A 59 -11.25 -49.91 28.05
C GLY A 59 -12.29 -48.80 28.27
N PHE A 60 -12.82 -48.67 29.49
CA PHE A 60 -13.86 -47.69 29.82
C PHE A 60 -13.30 -46.25 29.84
N THR A 61 -12.11 -46.04 30.40
CA THR A 61 -11.44 -44.73 30.41
C THR A 61 -11.02 -44.29 29.00
N THR A 62 -10.53 -45.22 28.17
CA THR A 62 -10.22 -44.92 26.77
C THR A 62 -11.49 -44.59 25.99
N ALA A 63 -12.59 -45.34 26.18
CA ALA A 63 -13.87 -45.07 25.53
C ALA A 63 -14.52 -43.75 26.00
N ALA A 64 -14.44 -43.42 27.29
CA ALA A 64 -14.94 -42.16 27.82
C ALA A 64 -14.10 -40.96 27.34
N ALA A 65 -12.77 -41.12 27.28
CA ALA A 65 -11.87 -40.11 26.75
C ALA A 65 -12.06 -39.87 25.24
N THR A 66 -12.36 -40.91 24.45
CA THR A 66 -12.69 -40.74 23.03
C THR A 66 -14.04 -40.06 22.82
N VAL A 67 -15.05 -40.32 23.66
CA VAL A 67 -16.35 -39.62 23.61
C VAL A 67 -16.20 -38.14 23.98
N ALA A 68 -15.44 -37.83 25.04
CA ALA A 68 -15.17 -36.44 25.44
C ALA A 68 -14.28 -35.69 24.43
N ALA A 69 -13.36 -36.38 23.76
CA ALA A 69 -12.55 -35.81 22.66
C ALA A 69 -13.35 -35.56 21.37
N CYS A 70 -14.61 -36.02 21.28
CA CYS A 70 -15.51 -35.79 20.15
C CYS A 70 -16.52 -34.66 20.37
N GLU A 71 -16.51 -33.94 21.49
CA GLU A 71 -17.32 -32.74 21.66
C GLU A 71 -16.70 -31.55 20.91
N GLY A 72 -17.26 -31.25 19.74
CA GLY A 72 -16.88 -30.07 18.97
C GLY A 72 -17.13 -28.78 19.77
N PRO A 73 -16.31 -27.73 19.57
CA PRO A 73 -16.45 -26.49 20.33
C PRO A 73 -17.83 -25.85 20.10
N VAL A 74 -18.44 -25.33 21.17
CA VAL A 74 -19.71 -24.59 21.06
C VAL A 74 -19.47 -23.26 20.35
N ILE A 75 -19.93 -23.14 19.11
CA ILE A 75 -19.84 -21.92 18.29
C ILE A 75 -21.02 -21.00 18.62
N LYS A 76 -20.72 -19.83 19.20
CA LYS A 76 -21.74 -18.81 19.51
C LYS A 76 -21.99 -17.89 18.31
N SER A 77 -23.25 -17.58 18.06
CA SER A 77 -23.67 -16.58 17.07
C SER A 77 -24.25 -15.36 17.80
N VAL A 78 -23.59 -14.20 17.68
CA VAL A 78 -23.99 -12.96 18.37
C VAL A 78 -24.63 -12.01 17.35
N PRO A 79 -25.95 -11.74 17.43
CA PRO A 79 -26.61 -10.80 16.54
C PRO A 79 -26.30 -9.35 16.92
N TYR A 80 -26.63 -8.42 16.02
CA TYR A 80 -26.61 -6.99 16.34
C TYR A 80 -27.61 -6.68 17.45
N VAL A 81 -27.22 -5.82 18.40
CA VAL A 81 -28.15 -5.24 19.39
C VAL A 81 -29.14 -4.31 18.68
N VAL A 82 -28.63 -3.45 17.80
CA VAL A 82 -29.40 -2.62 16.88
C VAL A 82 -28.80 -2.80 15.50
N GLN A 83 -29.52 -3.45 14.60
CA GLN A 83 -29.02 -3.74 13.26
C GLN A 83 -29.10 -2.49 12.37
N PRO A 84 -27.98 -2.09 11.73
CA PRO A 84 -28.03 -1.03 10.73
C PRO A 84 -28.83 -1.47 9.50
N GLU A 85 -29.72 -0.61 9.00
CA GLU A 85 -30.60 -0.89 7.86
C GLU A 85 -29.85 -1.39 6.61
N ARG A 86 -28.67 -0.81 6.35
CA ARG A 86 -27.85 -1.12 5.16
C ARG A 86 -27.04 -2.41 5.28
N ILE A 87 -27.03 -3.06 6.45
CA ILE A 87 -26.26 -4.29 6.67
C ILE A 87 -27.20 -5.48 6.72
N ARG A 88 -27.05 -6.39 5.76
CA ARG A 88 -27.68 -7.71 5.78
C ARG A 88 -26.60 -8.76 6.04
N PRO A 89 -26.58 -9.42 7.23
CA PRO A 89 -25.62 -10.48 7.52
C PRO A 89 -25.63 -11.54 6.42
N GLY A 90 -24.45 -11.91 5.90
CA GLY A 90 -24.33 -12.82 4.76
C GLY A 90 -24.13 -12.12 3.42
N VAL A 91 -24.48 -10.83 3.29
CA VAL A 91 -24.39 -10.07 2.04
C VAL A 91 -23.25 -9.05 2.12
N ALA A 92 -22.37 -9.04 1.12
CA ALA A 92 -21.29 -8.07 1.05
C ALA A 92 -21.78 -6.72 0.54
N ASN A 93 -21.24 -5.65 1.11
CA ASN A 93 -21.46 -4.28 0.65
C ASN A 93 -20.20 -3.76 -0.06
N TYR A 94 -20.37 -2.80 -0.96
CA TYR A 94 -19.28 -2.13 -1.65
C TYR A 94 -19.36 -0.63 -1.38
N TYR A 95 -18.26 -0.05 -0.92
CA TYR A 95 -18.15 1.38 -0.63
C TYR A 95 -17.15 2.01 -1.59
N ALA A 96 -17.51 3.14 -2.20
CA ALA A 96 -16.58 3.94 -2.98
C ALA A 96 -15.67 4.73 -2.02
N SER A 97 -14.36 4.65 -2.24
CA SER A 97 -13.33 5.32 -1.44
C SER A 97 -12.15 5.67 -2.33
N ALA A 98 -11.17 6.39 -1.78
CA ALA A 98 -9.87 6.59 -2.41
C ALA A 98 -8.74 6.18 -1.46
N ILE A 99 -7.57 5.90 -2.04
CA ILE A 99 -6.29 5.85 -1.33
C ILE A 99 -5.41 6.98 -1.87
N ALA A 100 -4.74 7.67 -0.94
CA ALA A 100 -3.80 8.75 -1.20
C ALA A 100 -2.78 8.76 -0.07
N ASP A 101 -1.82 7.83 -0.11
CA ASP A 101 -0.84 7.62 0.97
C ASP A 101 0.46 8.43 0.79
N GLY A 102 0.46 9.39 -0.14
CA GLY A 102 1.61 10.21 -0.48
C GLY A 102 2.48 9.60 -1.59
N TYR A 103 2.32 8.31 -1.89
CA TYR A 103 2.99 7.64 -2.99
C TYR A 103 1.99 7.10 -4.01
N ASP A 104 1.10 6.21 -3.58
CA ASP A 104 0.04 5.59 -4.38
C ASP A 104 -1.27 6.37 -4.28
N PHE A 105 -1.90 6.59 -5.44
CA PHE A 105 -3.17 7.29 -5.58
C PHE A 105 -4.12 6.44 -6.44
N ALA A 106 -5.27 6.05 -5.87
CA ALA A 106 -6.24 5.23 -6.58
C ALA A 106 -7.69 5.47 -6.12
N SER A 107 -8.61 5.48 -7.08
CA SER A 107 -10.05 5.37 -6.85
C SER A 107 -10.42 3.90 -6.68
N ILE A 108 -11.00 3.54 -5.53
CA ILE A 108 -11.20 2.15 -5.14
C ILE A 108 -12.65 1.86 -4.71
N LEU A 109 -13.01 0.59 -4.80
CA LEU A 109 -14.22 0.02 -4.23
C LEU A 109 -13.82 -0.96 -3.12
N VAL A 110 -14.28 -0.70 -1.91
CA VAL A 110 -13.98 -1.51 -0.72
C VAL A 110 -15.13 -2.47 -0.48
N LYS A 111 -14.88 -3.77 -0.68
CA LYS A 111 -15.81 -4.83 -0.29
C LYS A 111 -15.77 -4.97 1.22
N THR A 112 -16.92 -4.85 1.88
CA THR A 112 -17.05 -5.04 3.33
C THR A 112 -17.98 -6.21 3.66
N ARG A 113 -17.72 -6.82 4.81
CA ARG A 113 -18.54 -7.85 5.47
C ARG A 113 -18.97 -7.34 6.82
N GLU A 114 -20.27 -7.14 7.01
CA GLU A 114 -20.83 -6.70 8.30
C GLU A 114 -20.10 -5.48 8.91
N GLY A 115 -19.59 -4.57 8.06
CA GLY A 115 -18.84 -3.37 8.45
C GLY A 115 -17.31 -3.49 8.38
N ARG A 116 -16.75 -4.69 8.19
CA ARG A 116 -15.31 -4.94 8.10
C ARG A 116 -14.83 -4.97 6.64
N PRO A 117 -13.87 -4.13 6.22
CA PRO A 117 -13.24 -4.24 4.90
C PRO A 117 -12.58 -5.60 4.69
N ILE A 118 -12.80 -6.27 3.56
CA ILE A 118 -12.18 -7.59 3.28
C ILE A 118 -11.47 -7.66 1.93
N LYS A 119 -11.76 -6.75 1.00
CA LYS A 119 -11.09 -6.72 -0.31
C LYS A 119 -11.17 -5.34 -0.92
N ILE A 120 -10.03 -4.88 -1.44
CA ILE A 120 -9.95 -3.67 -2.28
C ILE A 120 -10.12 -4.10 -3.74
N LYS A 121 -10.99 -3.40 -4.46
CA LYS A 121 -11.17 -3.48 -5.91
C LYS A 121 -10.88 -2.12 -6.52
N ARG A 122 -10.50 -2.10 -7.80
CA ARG A 122 -10.46 -0.86 -8.58
C ARG A 122 -11.86 -0.27 -8.75
N ASN A 123 -11.97 1.05 -8.85
CA ASN A 123 -13.21 1.73 -9.24
C ASN A 123 -13.12 2.15 -10.72
N SER A 124 -13.62 1.30 -11.62
CA SER A 124 -13.58 1.59 -13.07
C SER A 124 -14.48 2.73 -13.52
N ASP A 125 -15.45 3.11 -12.69
CA ASP A 125 -16.40 4.18 -13.00
C ASP A 125 -15.79 5.57 -12.69
N SER A 126 -14.66 5.60 -11.96
CA SER A 126 -13.92 6.83 -11.74
C SER A 126 -13.17 7.26 -13.00
N PRO A 127 -13.31 8.53 -13.45
CA PRO A 127 -12.62 9.03 -14.62
C PRO A 127 -11.10 9.15 -14.41
N LEU A 128 -10.65 9.29 -13.15
CA LEU A 128 -9.25 9.46 -12.77
C LEU A 128 -8.83 8.37 -11.79
N PHE A 129 -7.63 7.84 -11.97
CA PHE A 129 -7.05 6.81 -11.09
C PHE A 129 -7.98 5.60 -10.86
N GLY A 130 -8.78 5.21 -11.86
CA GLY A 130 -9.71 4.08 -11.78
C GLY A 130 -9.06 2.69 -11.79
N SER A 131 -7.74 2.62 -11.72
CA SER A 131 -6.92 1.41 -11.59
C SER A 131 -6.29 1.33 -10.20
N ALA A 132 -6.05 0.12 -9.71
CA ALA A 132 -5.35 -0.13 -8.46
C ALA A 132 -4.15 -1.04 -8.74
N ASN A 133 -2.98 -0.66 -8.27
CA ASN A 133 -1.77 -1.48 -8.38
C ASN A 133 -1.72 -2.56 -7.27
N ALA A 134 -0.67 -3.37 -7.27
CA ALA A 134 -0.50 -4.45 -6.31
C ALA A 134 -0.41 -3.94 -4.85
N ARG A 135 0.30 -2.82 -4.62
CA ARG A 135 0.45 -2.20 -3.29
C ARG A 135 -0.91 -1.74 -2.73
N VAL A 136 -1.72 -1.07 -3.55
CA VAL A 136 -3.09 -0.68 -3.20
C VAL A 136 -3.94 -1.90 -2.84
N HIS A 137 -3.88 -2.98 -3.63
CA HIS A 137 -4.62 -4.20 -3.30
C HIS A 137 -4.16 -4.84 -1.98
N ALA A 138 -2.86 -4.82 -1.69
CA ALA A 138 -2.27 -5.37 -0.47
C ALA A 138 -2.47 -4.48 0.77
N SER A 139 -2.74 -3.18 0.59
CA SER A 139 -2.85 -2.21 1.69
C SER A 139 -3.93 -2.55 2.72
N ILE A 140 -4.91 -3.40 2.39
CA ILE A 140 -5.87 -3.90 3.38
C ILE A 140 -5.20 -4.67 4.52
N LEU A 141 -4.06 -5.30 4.27
CA LEU A 141 -3.31 -6.05 5.30
C LEU A 141 -2.71 -5.10 6.34
N SER A 142 -2.31 -3.89 5.95
CA SER A 142 -1.78 -2.92 6.91
C SER A 142 -2.86 -2.41 7.85
N MET A 143 -4.14 -2.37 7.43
CA MET A 143 -5.27 -2.10 8.32
C MET A 143 -5.37 -3.13 9.45
N TYR A 144 -5.23 -4.42 9.11
CA TYR A 144 -5.36 -5.53 10.06
C TYR A 144 -4.05 -5.93 10.74
N ASP A 145 -3.02 -5.07 10.65
CA ASP A 145 -1.74 -5.34 11.26
C ASP A 145 -1.80 -5.18 12.79
N SER A 146 -1.49 -6.26 13.50
CA SER A 146 -1.48 -6.30 14.97
C SER A 146 -0.40 -5.44 15.63
N LEU A 147 0.64 -5.03 14.87
CA LEU A 147 1.75 -4.20 15.33
C LEU A 147 1.46 -2.70 15.23
N ARG A 148 0.25 -2.31 14.83
CA ARG A 148 -0.17 -0.89 14.85
C ARG A 148 -0.21 -0.32 16.25
N LEU A 149 0.09 0.96 16.36
CA LEU A 149 -0.09 1.72 17.60
C LEU A 149 -1.58 1.78 17.95
N ARG A 150 -1.91 1.41 19.19
CA ARG A 150 -3.29 1.40 19.69
C ARG A 150 -3.73 2.73 20.30
N GLY A 151 -2.79 3.62 20.61
CA GLY A 151 -3.04 4.88 21.28
C GLY A 151 -1.79 5.76 21.25
N PRO A 152 -1.90 7.03 21.69
CA PRO A 152 -0.80 7.96 21.70
C PRO A 152 0.23 7.61 22.78
N LYS A 153 1.48 8.03 22.56
CA LYS A 153 2.58 7.88 23.51
C LYS A 153 3.24 9.20 23.82
N ILE A 154 3.65 9.37 25.08
CA ILE A 154 4.44 10.49 25.59
C ILE A 154 5.71 9.90 26.21
N ASN A 155 6.88 10.33 25.75
CA ASN A 155 8.18 9.81 26.16
C ASN A 155 8.23 8.27 26.17
N LYS A 156 7.70 7.65 25.11
CA LYS A 156 7.59 6.20 24.90
C LYS A 156 6.60 5.46 25.81
N THR A 157 5.94 6.14 26.74
CA THR A 157 4.89 5.60 27.61
C THR A 157 3.51 5.80 27.01
N ASP A 158 2.59 4.84 27.21
CA ASP A 158 1.21 4.96 26.74
C ASP A 158 0.48 6.09 27.46
N SER A 159 -0.32 6.86 26.71
CA SER A 159 -1.11 7.98 27.22
C SER A 159 -2.53 7.95 26.64
N ASN A 160 -3.42 8.75 27.20
CA ASN A 160 -4.74 8.98 26.63
C ASN A 160 -4.74 10.25 25.76
N TRP A 161 -5.73 10.35 24.86
CA TRP A 161 -5.82 11.47 23.92
C TRP A 161 -6.09 12.83 24.56
N ASN A 162 -6.64 12.91 25.76
CA ASN A 162 -6.91 14.19 26.42
C ASN A 162 -5.62 14.79 26.97
N ASP A 163 -4.83 13.98 27.69
CA ASP A 163 -3.54 14.41 28.24
C ASP A 163 -2.55 14.72 27.12
N PHE A 164 -2.48 13.85 26.11
CA PHE A 164 -1.65 14.07 24.93
C PHE A 164 -1.94 15.40 24.24
N ARG A 165 -3.22 15.70 23.95
CA ARG A 165 -3.61 16.96 23.31
C ARG A 165 -3.31 18.17 24.19
N SER A 166 -3.56 18.07 25.49
CA SER A 166 -3.29 19.14 26.46
C SER A 166 -1.80 19.48 26.49
N GLU A 167 -0.93 18.47 26.55
CA GLU A 167 0.52 18.66 26.60
C GLU A 167 1.09 19.24 25.31
N ILE A 168 0.70 18.71 24.15
CA ILE A 168 1.12 19.24 22.84
C ILE A 168 0.65 20.68 22.67
N THR A 169 -0.59 21.01 23.06
CA THR A 169 -1.12 22.38 22.95
C THR A 169 -0.29 23.34 23.81
N LYS A 170 0.02 22.97 25.06
CA LYS A 170 0.88 23.77 25.93
C LYS A 170 2.27 23.99 25.32
N LYS A 171 2.89 22.94 24.76
CA LYS A 171 4.21 23.04 24.11
C LYS A 171 4.18 23.95 22.88
N LEU A 172 3.18 23.81 22.01
CA LEU A 172 3.00 24.69 20.85
C LEU A 172 2.81 26.15 21.26
N ASP A 173 1.96 26.41 22.27
CA ASP A 173 1.71 27.76 22.77
C ASP A 173 2.98 28.39 23.37
N LEU A 174 3.80 27.61 24.09
CA LEU A 174 5.08 28.07 24.65
C LEU A 174 6.09 28.42 23.55
N LEU A 175 6.29 27.52 22.58
CA LEU A 175 7.23 27.76 21.47
C LEU A 175 6.79 28.94 20.61
N SER A 176 5.48 29.10 20.39
CA SER A 176 4.92 30.22 19.65
C SER A 176 5.13 31.55 20.36
N LYS A 177 4.91 31.63 21.68
CA LYS A 177 5.19 32.83 22.49
C LYS A 177 6.65 33.25 22.44
N SER A 178 7.58 32.30 22.38
CA SER A 178 9.02 32.55 22.27
C SER A 178 9.51 32.68 20.82
N ASN A 179 8.60 32.65 19.83
CA ASN A 179 8.89 32.67 18.40
C ASN A 179 9.96 31.64 17.97
N LYS A 180 9.97 30.47 18.61
CA LYS A 180 10.91 29.39 18.32
C LYS A 180 10.47 28.63 17.07
N PRO A 181 11.32 28.41 16.05
CA PRO A 181 10.91 27.79 14.79
C PRO A 181 10.47 26.33 14.96
N ILE A 182 9.39 25.96 14.27
CA ILE A 182 8.87 24.59 14.19
C ILE A 182 8.73 24.20 12.72
N VAL A 183 9.16 22.98 12.36
CA VAL A 183 8.93 22.44 11.01
C VAL A 183 7.81 21.41 11.04
N LEU A 184 6.84 21.57 10.15
CA LEU A 184 5.83 20.57 9.82
C LEU A 184 6.28 19.83 8.56
N LEU A 185 6.81 18.63 8.71
CA LEU A 185 7.25 17.77 7.62
C LEU A 185 6.12 16.83 7.20
N THR A 186 5.66 16.94 5.96
CA THR A 186 4.52 16.16 5.45
C THR A 186 4.84 15.47 4.15
N GLN A 187 4.18 14.34 3.88
CA GLN A 187 4.05 13.82 2.52
C GLN A 187 3.25 14.79 1.64
N THR A 188 3.22 14.54 0.32
CA THR A 188 2.27 15.25 -0.55
C THR A 188 0.83 14.88 -0.21
N PHE A 189 0.08 15.83 0.35
CA PHE A 189 -1.37 15.71 0.52
C PHE A 189 -2.12 16.29 -0.68
N ALA A 190 -2.62 15.41 -1.55
CA ALA A 190 -3.52 15.77 -2.64
C ALA A 190 -4.98 15.96 -2.18
N SER A 191 -5.18 16.61 -1.03
CA SER A 191 -6.48 16.77 -0.37
C SER A 191 -6.80 18.25 -0.07
N PRO A 192 -7.95 18.80 -0.53
CA PRO A 192 -8.39 20.15 -0.18
C PRO A 192 -8.62 20.35 1.33
N THR A 193 -9.21 19.38 2.03
CA THR A 193 -9.43 19.50 3.48
C THR A 193 -8.12 19.49 4.25
N ALA A 194 -7.17 18.61 3.90
CA ALA A 194 -5.85 18.57 4.52
C ALA A 194 -5.11 19.91 4.37
N LYS A 195 -5.11 20.49 3.15
CA LYS A 195 -4.54 21.82 2.89
C LYS A 195 -5.18 22.90 3.76
N THR A 196 -6.50 22.85 3.92
CA THR A 196 -7.23 23.80 4.76
C THR A 196 -6.86 23.67 6.24
N VAL A 197 -6.73 22.44 6.74
CA VAL A 197 -6.31 22.17 8.13
C VAL A 197 -4.89 22.66 8.38
N ILE A 198 -3.95 22.38 7.47
CA ILE A 198 -2.56 22.84 7.58
C ILE A 198 -2.51 24.38 7.56
N LYS A 199 -3.25 25.03 6.66
CA LYS A 199 -3.33 26.50 6.61
C LYS A 199 -3.85 27.09 7.93
N LYS A 200 -4.88 26.48 8.53
CA LYS A 200 -5.42 26.90 9.84
C LYS A 200 -4.39 26.72 10.97
N LEU A 201 -3.62 25.63 10.94
CA LEU A 201 -2.54 25.38 11.91
C LEU A 201 -1.46 26.45 11.81
N ILE A 202 -0.96 26.74 10.61
CA ILE A 202 0.08 27.76 10.36
C ILE A 202 -0.45 29.16 10.71
N SER A 203 -1.71 29.46 10.42
CA SER A 203 -2.32 30.74 10.79
C SER A 203 -2.43 30.92 12.31
N LYS A 204 -2.63 29.83 13.06
CA LYS A 204 -2.63 29.86 14.54
C LYS A 204 -1.22 29.96 15.11
N TYR A 205 -0.24 29.31 14.48
CA TYR A 205 1.16 29.26 14.92
C TYR A 205 2.09 29.71 13.78
N PRO A 206 2.30 31.03 13.60
CA PRO A 206 3.08 31.56 12.48
C PRO A 206 4.56 31.14 12.46
N ASN A 207 5.08 30.62 13.57
CA ASN A 207 6.41 30.05 13.70
C ASN A 207 6.53 28.61 13.14
N ILE A 208 5.44 28.04 12.60
CA ILE A 208 5.43 26.75 11.89
C ILE A 208 5.66 26.97 10.39
N THR A 209 6.68 26.34 9.83
CA THR A 209 6.91 26.26 8.38
C THR A 209 6.62 24.84 7.89
N GLN A 210 5.77 24.70 6.86
CA GLN A 210 5.56 23.41 6.21
C GLN A 210 6.70 23.11 5.23
N VAL A 211 7.20 21.88 5.26
CA VAL A 211 8.10 21.32 4.25
C VAL A 211 7.48 20.04 3.71
N ILE A 212 7.34 19.94 2.39
CA ILE A 212 6.80 18.75 1.73
C ILE A 212 7.97 17.83 1.35
N TYR A 213 7.95 16.61 1.87
CA TYR A 213 8.95 15.58 1.62
C TYR A 213 8.31 14.37 0.95
N ASP A 214 8.63 14.17 -0.32
CA ASP A 214 8.34 12.94 -1.06
C ASP A 214 9.58 12.04 -1.00
N THR A 215 9.41 10.78 -0.58
CA THR A 215 10.55 9.86 -0.36
C THR A 215 11.31 9.57 -1.67
N VAL A 216 10.58 9.35 -2.76
CA VAL A 216 11.13 9.34 -4.11
C VAL A 216 10.82 10.71 -4.71
N SER A 217 11.87 11.53 -4.85
CA SER A 217 11.75 12.91 -5.33
C SER A 217 11.46 12.96 -6.82
N GLU A 218 10.61 13.92 -7.20
CA GLU A 218 10.36 14.36 -8.57
C GLU A 218 10.62 15.88 -8.70
N SER A 219 11.45 16.44 -7.80
CA SER A 219 11.65 17.90 -7.65
C SER A 219 12.08 18.57 -8.95
N GLU A 220 12.95 17.94 -9.73
CA GLU A 220 13.49 18.52 -10.97
C GLU A 220 12.40 18.66 -12.04
N ALA A 221 11.49 17.68 -12.15
CA ALA A 221 10.33 17.74 -13.05
C ALA A 221 9.31 18.78 -12.56
N LEU A 222 9.10 18.89 -11.24
CA LEU A 222 8.25 19.90 -10.63
C LEU A 222 8.78 21.32 -10.85
N ASP A 223 10.09 21.54 -10.69
CA ASP A 223 10.76 22.82 -10.91
C ASP A 223 10.64 23.24 -12.38
N ALA A 224 10.91 22.33 -13.32
CA ALA A 224 10.79 22.60 -14.75
C ALA A 224 9.36 22.99 -15.17
N PHE A 225 8.36 22.29 -14.64
CA PHE A 225 6.96 22.60 -14.94
C PHE A 225 6.53 23.93 -14.30
N GLU A 226 7.01 24.23 -13.09
CA GLU A 226 6.78 25.52 -12.42
C GLU A 226 7.44 26.68 -13.18
N ASN A 227 8.68 26.54 -13.64
CA ASN A 227 9.38 27.55 -14.45
C ASN A 227 8.65 27.83 -15.77
N THR A 228 8.06 26.81 -16.37
CA THR A 228 7.39 26.91 -17.69
C THR A 228 5.95 27.41 -17.58
N TYR A 229 5.19 26.93 -16.60
CA TYR A 229 3.74 27.14 -16.51
C TYR A 229 3.27 27.89 -15.24
N GLY A 230 4.18 28.23 -14.33
CA GLY A 230 3.88 29.00 -13.11
C GLY A 230 3.14 28.22 -12.01
N LEU A 231 3.06 26.88 -12.13
CA LEU A 231 2.41 26.01 -11.16
C LEU A 231 3.32 24.82 -10.87
N ARG A 232 3.61 24.53 -9.60
CA ARG A 232 4.35 23.33 -9.20
C ARG A 232 3.49 22.06 -9.35
N ALA A 233 3.68 21.33 -10.44
CA ALA A 233 2.92 20.13 -10.80
C ALA A 233 3.72 19.25 -11.79
N LEU A 234 3.22 18.05 -12.09
CA LEU A 234 3.82 17.17 -13.10
C LEU A 234 3.00 17.22 -14.39
N ALA A 235 3.68 17.11 -15.54
CA ALA A 235 3.01 16.92 -16.83
C ALA A 235 2.17 15.64 -16.83
N ASP A 236 0.94 15.69 -17.37
CA ASP A 236 0.12 14.50 -17.60
C ASP A 236 0.14 14.10 -19.07
N TYR A 237 0.08 12.79 -19.31
CA TYR A 237 0.18 12.18 -20.64
C TYR A 237 -0.91 11.14 -20.89
N ASP A 238 -1.67 11.32 -21.97
CA ASP A 238 -2.62 10.32 -22.47
C ASP A 238 -2.03 9.54 -23.65
N PHE A 239 -1.29 8.49 -23.34
CA PHE A 239 -0.67 7.62 -24.36
C PHE A 239 -1.67 6.89 -25.26
N SER A 240 -2.98 6.92 -24.98
CA SER A 240 -3.98 6.39 -25.91
C SER A 240 -4.13 7.23 -27.17
N LYS A 241 -3.58 8.45 -27.17
CA LYS A 241 -3.52 9.39 -28.30
C LYS A 241 -2.17 9.37 -29.04
N SER A 242 -1.24 8.51 -28.65
CA SER A 242 0.11 8.47 -29.22
C SER A 242 0.28 7.34 -30.25
N GLU A 243 0.67 7.68 -31.48
CA GLU A 243 1.14 6.73 -32.49
C GLU A 243 2.64 6.42 -32.32
N THR A 244 3.41 7.36 -31.77
CA THR A 244 4.82 7.14 -31.41
C THR A 244 5.08 7.65 -29.99
N ILE A 245 5.77 6.84 -29.19
CA ILE A 245 6.27 7.19 -27.86
C ILE A 245 7.79 7.07 -27.89
N ILE A 246 8.48 8.18 -27.65
CA ILE A 246 9.93 8.21 -27.42
C ILE A 246 10.14 8.44 -25.92
N SER A 247 10.68 7.44 -25.25
CA SER A 247 10.91 7.47 -23.81
C SER A 247 12.40 7.54 -23.52
N ILE A 248 12.82 8.54 -22.75
CA ILE A 248 14.23 8.79 -22.38
C ILE A 248 14.35 8.64 -20.86
N ASP A 249 14.64 7.43 -20.42
CA ASP A 249 14.78 7.03 -19.02
C ASP A 249 13.48 7.15 -18.20
N ALA A 250 12.33 7.24 -18.86
CA ALA A 250 11.02 7.22 -18.19
C ALA A 250 10.47 5.78 -18.13
N ASP A 251 10.24 5.28 -16.92
CA ASP A 251 9.51 4.03 -16.68
C ASP A 251 8.03 4.31 -16.41
N PHE A 252 7.33 4.83 -17.41
CA PHE A 252 5.91 5.21 -17.31
C PHE A 252 4.97 4.00 -17.07
N LEU A 253 5.41 2.76 -17.31
CA LEU A 253 4.69 1.54 -16.91
C LEU A 253 5.04 1.05 -15.50
N GLY A 254 5.99 1.71 -14.84
CA GLY A 254 6.32 1.53 -13.44
C GLY A 254 5.69 2.63 -12.59
N ASP A 255 6.51 3.21 -11.71
CA ASP A 255 6.08 4.20 -10.72
C ASP A 255 6.41 5.66 -11.10
N TRP A 256 6.93 5.90 -12.31
CA TRP A 256 7.29 7.24 -12.79
C TRP A 256 6.12 8.22 -12.64
N GLN A 257 6.37 9.35 -11.96
CA GLN A 257 5.37 10.39 -11.69
C GLN A 257 4.10 9.91 -10.95
N GLY A 258 4.16 8.76 -10.24
CA GLY A 258 3.01 8.15 -9.58
C GLY A 258 2.23 7.15 -10.45
N GLY A 259 2.79 6.74 -11.58
CA GLY A 259 2.28 5.67 -12.44
C GLY A 259 0.88 5.89 -12.99
N GLY A 260 0.24 4.81 -13.47
CA GLY A 260 -1.15 4.82 -13.93
C GLY A 260 -1.33 4.96 -15.45
N TYR A 261 -0.25 4.86 -16.23
CA TYR A 261 -0.28 5.01 -17.68
C TYR A 261 -0.56 3.67 -18.43
N ASP A 262 -0.51 2.53 -17.73
CA ASP A 262 -0.61 1.18 -18.29
C ASP A 262 -1.85 0.96 -19.15
N LYS A 263 -3.01 1.43 -18.69
CA LYS A 263 -4.29 1.22 -19.39
C LYS A 263 -4.29 1.91 -20.75
N ASN A 264 -3.86 3.16 -20.79
CA ASN A 264 -3.87 3.97 -21.99
C ASN A 264 -2.78 3.52 -22.97
N TYR A 265 -1.60 3.16 -22.45
CA TYR A 265 -0.55 2.50 -23.23
C TYR A 265 -1.04 1.19 -23.85
N ALA A 266 -1.56 0.26 -23.06
CA ALA A 266 -2.01 -1.05 -23.53
C ALA A 266 -3.14 -0.94 -24.58
N LYS A 267 -4.05 0.04 -24.43
CA LYS A 267 -5.10 0.30 -25.41
C LYS A 267 -4.53 0.64 -26.79
N ALA A 268 -3.45 1.43 -26.84
CA ALA A 268 -2.79 1.82 -28.09
C ALA A 268 -1.89 0.71 -28.70
N ARG A 269 -1.68 -0.39 -27.97
CA ARG A 269 -0.89 -1.55 -28.41
C ARG A 269 -1.73 -2.67 -29.03
N VAL A 270 -3.05 -2.53 -29.11
CA VAL A 270 -3.92 -3.48 -29.80
C VAL A 270 -3.95 -3.13 -31.29
N PRO A 271 -3.53 -4.03 -32.21
CA PRO A 271 -3.59 -3.75 -33.64
C PRO A 271 -5.03 -3.52 -34.11
N GLU A 272 -5.33 -2.30 -34.54
CA GLU A 272 -6.63 -1.95 -35.12
C GLU A 272 -6.72 -2.44 -36.58
N ASN A 273 -7.91 -2.74 -37.08
CA ASN A 273 -8.16 -3.25 -38.44
C ASN A 273 -7.37 -4.52 -38.78
N LYS A 274 -7.97 -5.69 -38.49
CA LYS A 274 -7.44 -7.04 -38.75
C LYS A 274 -7.39 -7.42 -40.25
N THR A 275 -7.23 -6.44 -41.12
CA THR A 275 -7.00 -6.64 -42.56
C THR A 275 -5.50 -6.67 -42.80
N HIS A 276 -5.00 -7.72 -43.47
CA HIS A 276 -3.59 -7.87 -43.79
C HIS A 276 -3.02 -6.59 -44.42
N GLY A 277 -2.01 -5.99 -43.78
CA GLY A 277 -1.24 -4.87 -44.31
C GLY A 277 -1.64 -3.47 -43.84
N ASN A 278 -2.78 -3.29 -43.16
CA ASN A 278 -3.29 -1.96 -42.76
C ASN A 278 -3.51 -1.80 -41.24
N SER A 279 -2.94 -2.70 -40.43
CA SER A 279 -3.09 -2.60 -38.97
C SER A 279 -2.21 -1.51 -38.38
N LYS A 280 -2.79 -0.67 -37.51
CA LYS A 280 -2.07 0.38 -36.78
C LYS A 280 -1.86 -0.02 -35.32
N MET A 281 -0.68 0.27 -34.80
CA MET A 281 -0.28 0.03 -33.42
C MET A 281 0.71 1.12 -33.02
N SER A 282 0.59 1.64 -31.80
CA SER A 282 1.52 2.65 -31.27
C SER A 282 2.94 2.09 -31.24
N TYR A 283 3.93 2.83 -31.73
CA TYR A 283 5.34 2.46 -31.72
C TYR A 283 6.03 3.04 -30.47
N HIS A 284 6.77 2.23 -29.74
CA HIS A 284 7.48 2.64 -28.53
C HIS A 284 8.99 2.40 -28.65
N MET A 285 9.77 3.47 -28.51
CA MET A 285 11.23 3.45 -28.45
C MET A 285 11.71 3.95 -27.09
N GLN A 286 12.44 3.09 -26.37
CA GLN A 286 12.96 3.35 -25.04
C GLN A 286 14.48 3.51 -25.08
N PHE A 287 14.97 4.66 -24.68
CA PHE A 287 16.36 4.87 -24.26
C PHE A 287 16.40 4.79 -22.74
N GLU A 288 17.20 3.91 -22.14
CA GLU A 288 17.26 3.79 -20.69
C GLU A 288 18.58 3.21 -20.18
N SER A 289 18.95 3.58 -18.96
CA SER A 289 20.13 3.01 -18.29
C SER A 289 19.85 1.64 -17.71
N ASN A 290 18.78 1.51 -16.94
CA ASN A 290 18.36 0.23 -16.37
C ASN A 290 17.34 -0.45 -17.27
N MET A 291 17.13 -1.76 -17.10
CA MET A 291 16.03 -2.45 -17.78
C MET A 291 14.75 -2.31 -16.95
N THR A 292 13.72 -1.70 -17.54
CA THR A 292 12.46 -1.40 -16.86
C THR A 292 11.26 -2.13 -17.48
N LEU A 293 10.07 -1.98 -16.89
CA LEU A 293 8.83 -2.53 -17.48
C LEU A 293 8.50 -1.82 -18.81
N SER A 294 8.68 -0.49 -18.87
CA SER A 294 8.57 0.26 -20.12
C SER A 294 9.51 -0.28 -21.19
N GLY A 295 10.79 -0.47 -20.86
CA GLY A 295 11.78 -1.00 -21.80
C GLY A 295 11.51 -2.44 -22.27
N ALA A 296 11.02 -3.30 -21.38
CA ALA A 296 10.63 -4.67 -21.74
C ALA A 296 9.43 -4.73 -22.69
N ASN A 297 8.55 -3.73 -22.64
CA ASN A 297 7.37 -3.61 -23.51
C ASN A 297 7.58 -2.73 -24.74
N ALA A 298 8.77 -2.16 -24.92
CA ALA A 298 9.13 -1.32 -26.06
C ALA A 298 9.35 -2.14 -27.34
N ASP A 299 9.09 -1.56 -28.51
CA ASP A 299 9.45 -2.16 -29.80
C ASP A 299 10.96 -2.09 -30.03
N LYS A 300 11.57 -1.00 -29.55
CA LYS A 300 13.01 -0.81 -29.61
C LYS A 300 13.54 -0.29 -28.28
N ARG A 301 14.41 -1.06 -27.65
CA ARG A 301 15.14 -0.68 -26.44
C ARG A 301 16.60 -0.41 -26.75
N ILE A 302 17.12 0.73 -26.27
CA ILE A 302 18.48 1.19 -26.47
C ILE A 302 19.10 1.43 -25.08
N PRO A 303 20.07 0.60 -24.66
CA PRO A 303 20.82 0.84 -23.43
C PRO A 303 21.67 2.11 -23.58
N CYS A 304 21.57 3.03 -22.62
CA CYS A 304 22.33 4.27 -22.59
C CYS A 304 22.79 4.58 -21.17
N THR A 305 23.99 5.13 -20.99
CA THR A 305 24.42 5.71 -19.73
C THR A 305 23.66 7.02 -19.42
N PRO A 306 23.59 7.47 -18.15
CA PRO A 306 22.93 8.73 -17.79
C PRO A 306 23.47 9.95 -18.57
N SER A 307 24.76 9.98 -18.85
CA SER A 307 25.38 11.04 -19.66
C SER A 307 24.91 11.01 -21.11
N GLU A 308 24.86 9.82 -21.73
CA GLU A 308 24.38 9.63 -23.10
C GLU A 308 22.90 10.01 -23.26
N LEU A 309 22.06 9.73 -22.25
CA LEU A 309 20.65 10.11 -22.27
C LEU A 309 20.46 11.64 -22.40
N LYS A 310 21.26 12.43 -21.69
CA LYS A 310 21.26 13.90 -21.82
C LYS A 310 21.67 14.34 -23.23
N THR A 311 22.69 13.70 -23.80
CA THR A 311 23.17 13.99 -25.15
C THR A 311 22.14 13.63 -26.22
N VAL A 312 21.43 12.49 -26.08
CA VAL A 312 20.34 12.08 -26.98
C VAL A 312 19.19 13.08 -26.94
N LEU A 313 18.78 13.52 -25.74
CA LEU A 313 17.74 14.53 -25.59
C LEU A 313 18.13 15.86 -26.24
N ALA A 314 19.36 16.33 -25.99
CA ALA A 314 19.87 17.56 -26.58
C ALA A 314 19.90 17.48 -28.11
N PHE A 315 20.36 16.36 -28.67
CA PHE A 315 20.36 16.11 -30.11
C PHE A 315 18.94 16.16 -30.71
N ILE A 316 17.98 15.43 -30.12
CA ILE A 316 16.58 15.42 -30.60
C ILE A 316 15.99 16.83 -30.56
N TYR A 317 16.24 17.59 -29.49
CA TYR A 317 15.76 18.97 -29.38
C TYR A 317 16.38 19.88 -30.44
N GLY A 318 17.71 19.85 -30.61
CA GLY A 318 18.43 20.67 -31.59
C GLY A 318 17.93 20.47 -33.01
N GLU A 319 17.74 19.21 -33.40
CA GLU A 319 17.21 18.84 -34.70
C GLU A 319 15.73 19.26 -34.91
N LEU A 320 14.92 19.30 -33.86
CA LEU A 320 13.53 19.79 -33.95
C LEU A 320 13.45 21.31 -34.14
N ILE A 321 14.40 22.07 -33.59
CA ILE A 321 14.48 23.53 -33.75
C ILE A 321 15.39 23.98 -34.92
N ASN A 322 15.90 23.02 -35.71
CA ASN A 322 16.87 23.26 -36.79
C ASN A 322 18.13 24.02 -36.34
N LYS A 323 18.62 23.72 -35.14
CA LYS A 323 19.86 24.29 -34.60
C LYS A 323 20.82 23.16 -34.27
N SER A 324 22.00 23.19 -34.89
CA SER A 324 23.08 22.27 -34.52
C SER A 324 23.50 22.56 -33.07
N ILE A 325 23.35 21.56 -32.22
CA ILE A 325 23.86 21.55 -30.86
C ILE A 325 25.09 20.65 -30.88
N ASP A 326 26.21 21.15 -30.37
CA ASP A 326 27.46 20.39 -30.32
C ASP A 326 27.31 19.23 -29.31
N THR A 327 26.88 18.09 -29.82
CA THR A 327 26.67 16.85 -29.06
C THR A 327 27.50 15.75 -29.69
N THR A 328 28.52 15.27 -28.98
CA THR A 328 29.28 14.10 -29.42
C THR A 328 28.51 12.83 -29.06
N LEU A 329 27.82 12.24 -30.03
CA LEU A 329 27.18 10.93 -29.91
C LEU A 329 28.05 9.86 -30.58
N ASP A 330 28.12 8.67 -29.99
CA ASP A 330 28.63 7.51 -30.72
C ASP A 330 27.76 7.25 -31.96
N SER A 331 28.40 6.83 -33.05
CA SER A 331 27.77 6.59 -34.35
C SER A 331 26.57 5.64 -34.29
N LYS A 332 26.52 4.69 -33.34
CA LYS A 332 25.38 3.80 -33.17
C LYS A 332 24.22 4.50 -32.47
N LEU A 333 24.51 5.31 -31.46
CA LEU A 333 23.51 6.03 -30.70
C LEU A 333 22.90 7.17 -31.52
N GLU A 334 23.73 7.86 -32.30
CA GLU A 334 23.31 8.87 -33.26
C GLU A 334 22.28 8.31 -34.26
N LYS A 335 22.52 7.12 -34.83
CA LYS A 335 21.54 6.44 -35.71
C LYS A 335 20.20 6.22 -35.03
N PHE A 336 20.20 5.84 -33.75
CA PHE A 336 18.95 5.66 -33.00
C PHE A 336 18.28 6.99 -32.65
N ALA A 337 19.04 8.03 -32.36
CA ALA A 337 18.50 9.37 -32.12
C ALA A 337 17.85 9.93 -33.40
N PHE A 338 18.48 9.75 -34.57
CA PHE A 338 17.86 10.05 -35.87
C PHE A 338 16.59 9.24 -36.12
N LEU A 339 16.59 7.93 -35.83
CA LEU A 339 15.39 7.10 -35.98
C LEU A 339 14.25 7.61 -35.08
N ALA A 340 14.54 8.01 -33.84
CA ALA A 340 13.56 8.60 -32.95
C ALA A 340 12.99 9.91 -33.52
N LEU A 341 13.85 10.77 -34.06
CA LEU A 341 13.47 12.02 -34.72
C LEU A 341 12.57 11.78 -35.95
N GLU A 342 12.92 10.82 -36.81
CA GLU A 342 12.10 10.45 -37.97
C GLU A 342 10.70 10.00 -37.53
N ARG A 343 10.62 9.18 -36.48
CA ARG A 343 9.35 8.69 -35.92
C ARG A 343 8.51 9.81 -35.30
N ILE A 344 9.15 10.76 -34.62
CA ILE A 344 8.51 11.96 -34.10
C ILE A 344 7.92 12.76 -35.28
N LYS A 345 8.75 13.07 -36.29
CA LYS A 345 8.34 13.85 -37.47
C LYS A 345 7.22 13.15 -38.26
N SER A 346 7.28 11.83 -38.40
CA SER A 346 6.26 11.06 -39.14
C SER A 346 4.91 11.03 -38.43
N SER A 347 4.91 11.01 -37.10
CA SER A 347 3.68 10.91 -36.29
C SER A 347 3.07 12.28 -35.99
N GLY A 348 3.85 13.37 -36.15
CA GLY A 348 3.38 14.74 -35.92
C GLY A 348 2.78 14.92 -34.53
N THR A 349 1.56 15.46 -34.46
CA THR A 349 0.83 15.70 -33.20
C THR A 349 0.56 14.43 -32.40
N LYS A 350 0.72 13.23 -32.99
CA LYS A 350 0.55 11.94 -32.31
C LYS A 350 1.86 11.34 -31.79
N ALA A 351 2.96 12.10 -31.80
CA ALA A 351 4.16 11.73 -31.06
C ALA A 351 4.09 12.24 -29.62
N ALA A 352 4.61 11.47 -28.67
CA ALA A 352 4.85 11.90 -27.30
C ALA A 352 6.32 11.62 -26.93
N VAL A 353 6.98 12.58 -26.30
CA VAL A 353 8.36 12.42 -25.81
C VAL A 353 8.35 12.59 -24.30
N VAL A 354 8.87 11.63 -23.56
CA VAL A 354 8.87 11.65 -22.08
C VAL A 354 10.26 11.37 -21.53
N SER A 355 10.58 11.87 -20.34
CA SER A 355 11.86 11.60 -19.70
C SER A 355 11.80 11.45 -18.19
N GLY A 356 12.62 10.54 -17.67
CA GLY A 356 12.92 10.38 -16.24
C GLY A 356 14.26 10.98 -15.81
N ILE A 357 14.94 11.77 -16.66
CA ILE A 357 16.21 12.40 -16.30
C ILE A 357 15.97 13.41 -15.16
N GLN A 358 16.67 13.23 -14.04
CA GLN A 358 16.64 14.13 -12.88
C GLN A 358 17.54 15.37 -13.12
N ASP A 359 17.14 16.22 -14.06
CA ASP A 359 17.79 17.50 -14.38
C ASP A 359 16.72 18.49 -14.86
N VAL A 360 16.67 19.68 -14.25
CA VAL A 360 15.65 20.70 -14.55
C VAL A 360 15.69 21.09 -16.03
N ASN A 361 16.89 21.28 -16.60
CA ASN A 361 17.02 21.68 -18.01
C ASN A 361 16.52 20.56 -18.94
N ALA A 362 16.81 19.30 -18.61
CA ALA A 362 16.32 18.17 -19.39
C ALA A 362 14.78 18.11 -19.37
N GLN A 363 14.17 18.30 -18.21
CA GLN A 363 12.72 18.32 -18.06
C GLN A 363 12.09 19.51 -18.81
N GLU A 364 12.69 20.70 -18.76
CA GLU A 364 12.25 21.86 -19.54
C GLU A 364 12.32 21.60 -21.06
N LEU A 365 13.39 20.94 -21.53
CA LEU A 365 13.49 20.52 -22.94
C LEU A 365 12.37 19.56 -23.33
N ILE A 366 11.99 18.62 -22.47
CA ILE A 366 10.88 17.69 -22.74
C ILE A 366 9.54 18.43 -22.85
N LEU A 367 9.29 19.41 -21.98
CA LEU A 367 8.10 20.26 -22.07
C LEU A 367 8.11 21.07 -23.38
N ALA A 368 9.26 21.62 -23.76
CA ALA A 368 9.43 22.35 -25.01
C ALA A 368 9.21 21.46 -26.24
N ILE A 369 9.78 20.25 -26.27
CA ILE A 369 9.63 19.27 -27.36
C ILE A 369 8.16 18.94 -27.58
N ASN A 370 7.42 18.56 -26.52
CA ASN A 370 6.00 18.23 -26.66
C ASN A 370 5.16 19.43 -27.10
N THR A 371 5.56 20.64 -26.71
CA THR A 371 4.93 21.89 -27.15
C THR A 371 5.18 22.17 -28.64
N ILE A 372 6.43 22.00 -29.11
CA ILE A 372 6.81 22.16 -30.52
C ILE A 372 6.07 21.16 -31.41
N ILE A 373 6.01 19.90 -30.99
CA ILE A 373 5.30 18.82 -31.68
C ILE A 373 3.78 19.05 -31.67
N LYS A 374 3.26 19.84 -30.71
CA LYS A 374 1.83 19.96 -30.39
C LYS A 374 1.21 18.59 -30.08
N SER A 375 1.89 17.84 -29.20
CA SER A 375 1.49 16.48 -28.85
C SER A 375 0.06 16.46 -28.28
N GLU A 376 -0.82 15.65 -28.85
CA GLU A 376 -2.19 15.44 -28.37
C GLU A 376 -2.24 14.67 -27.04
N ALA A 377 -1.17 13.94 -26.73
CA ALA A 377 -1.03 13.20 -25.48
C ALA A 377 -0.66 14.12 -24.31
N PHE A 378 0.02 15.24 -24.56
CA PHE A 378 0.51 16.14 -23.51
C PHE A 378 -0.55 17.18 -23.14
N ASP A 379 -0.99 17.18 -21.88
CA ASP A 379 -1.98 18.15 -21.37
C ASP A 379 -1.40 19.02 -20.23
N PRO A 380 -0.76 20.15 -20.54
CA PRO A 380 -0.26 21.07 -19.52
C PRO A 380 -1.36 21.84 -18.78
N LYS A 381 -2.62 21.82 -19.26
CA LYS A 381 -3.75 22.53 -18.62
C LYS A 381 -4.33 21.73 -17.46
N ASN A 382 -4.22 20.40 -17.51
CA ASN A 382 -4.66 19.49 -16.45
C ASN A 382 -3.47 18.69 -15.88
N PRO A 383 -2.52 19.34 -15.20
CA PRO A 383 -1.33 18.65 -14.71
C PRO A 383 -1.64 17.77 -13.49
N ARG A 384 -0.73 16.81 -13.21
CA ARG A 384 -0.87 15.92 -12.06
C ARG A 384 -0.37 16.59 -10.78
N LEU A 385 -1.17 16.51 -9.73
CA LEU A 385 -0.89 17.11 -8.41
C LEU A 385 -0.53 16.07 -7.34
N VAL A 386 -0.07 14.89 -7.76
CA VAL A 386 0.26 13.73 -6.89
C VAL A 386 1.62 13.84 -6.21
N ARG A 387 2.46 14.78 -6.65
CA ARG A 387 3.77 15.11 -6.05
C ARG A 387 3.92 16.61 -5.96
N LYS A 388 4.51 17.09 -4.86
CA LYS A 388 4.75 18.51 -4.59
C LYS A 388 6.04 18.78 -3.80
N GLY A 389 6.86 17.76 -3.55
CA GLY A 389 8.12 17.88 -2.83
C GLY A 389 9.07 18.92 -3.43
N ASN A 390 9.97 19.42 -2.59
CA ASN A 390 11.02 20.34 -2.98
C ASN A 390 12.34 19.93 -2.32
N SER A 391 13.28 19.42 -3.11
CA SER A 391 14.57 18.94 -2.61
C SER A 391 15.39 20.03 -1.92
N ASN A 392 15.29 21.29 -2.37
CA ASN A 392 15.99 22.41 -1.75
C ASN A 392 15.43 22.73 -0.36
N GLU A 393 14.12 22.72 -0.19
CA GLU A 393 13.47 22.91 1.11
C GLU A 393 13.80 21.77 2.08
N VAL A 394 13.79 20.52 1.61
CA VAL A 394 14.17 19.35 2.42
C VAL A 394 15.62 19.42 2.84
N ASN A 395 16.54 19.76 1.92
CA ASN A 395 17.96 19.93 2.22
C ASN A 395 18.20 21.07 3.22
N LYS A 396 17.44 22.16 3.12
CA LYS A 396 17.47 23.25 4.10
C LYS A 396 16.97 22.79 5.46
N PHE A 397 15.84 22.07 5.50
CA PHE A 397 15.31 21.48 6.73
C PHE A 397 16.34 20.60 7.42
N VAL A 398 17.00 19.68 6.70
CA VAL A 398 18.02 18.79 7.28
C VAL A 398 19.16 19.61 7.88
N LYS A 399 19.67 20.62 7.15
CA LYS A 399 20.71 21.51 7.67
C LYS A 399 20.28 22.25 8.93
N ASP A 400 19.08 22.83 8.92
CA ASP A 400 18.53 23.60 10.05
C ASP A 400 18.26 22.70 11.27
N LEU A 401 17.82 21.46 11.06
CA LEU A 401 17.70 20.44 12.10
C LEU A 401 19.05 20.08 12.72
N THR A 402 20.05 19.76 11.89
CA THR A 402 21.37 19.33 12.39
C THR A 402 22.20 20.46 13.01
N SER A 403 21.87 21.72 12.68
CA SER A 403 22.51 22.92 13.25
C SER A 403 21.71 23.54 14.40
N GLU A 404 20.72 22.82 14.94
CA GLU A 404 19.93 23.21 16.11
C GLU A 404 19.19 24.57 15.93
N LYS A 405 18.86 24.93 14.68
CA LYS A 405 18.14 26.17 14.34
C LYS A 405 16.62 26.05 14.46
N ILE A 406 16.10 24.83 14.54
CA ILE A 406 14.68 24.57 14.78
C ILE A 406 14.51 24.01 16.20
N SER A 407 13.42 24.38 16.85
CA SER A 407 13.10 23.92 18.20
C SER A 407 12.00 22.87 18.22
N GLY A 408 11.26 22.73 17.11
CA GLY A 408 10.22 21.71 16.99
C GLY A 408 10.14 21.03 15.64
N LEU A 409 9.71 19.77 15.64
CA LEU A 409 9.40 18.97 14.45
C LEU A 409 8.06 18.26 14.64
N ILE A 410 7.20 18.35 13.62
CA ILE A 410 5.98 17.57 13.50
C ILE A 410 6.08 16.77 12.19
N THR A 411 6.05 15.44 12.25
CA THR A 411 6.06 14.59 11.06
C THR A 411 4.69 13.95 10.83
N VAL A 412 4.20 13.99 9.59
CA VAL A 412 2.93 13.36 9.20
C VAL A 412 3.11 12.58 7.90
N GLY A 413 2.98 11.25 7.99
CA GLY A 413 3.07 10.37 6.82
C GLY A 413 4.49 10.23 6.23
N VAL A 414 5.51 10.57 7.01
CA VAL A 414 6.91 10.55 6.57
C VAL A 414 7.81 9.91 7.63
N ASN A 415 8.85 9.21 7.16
CA ASN A 415 9.86 8.58 8.00
C ASN A 415 11.28 9.06 7.60
N PRO A 416 11.63 10.34 7.86
CA PRO A 416 12.91 10.91 7.47
C PRO A 416 14.13 10.18 8.06
N VAL A 417 14.01 9.55 9.23
CA VAL A 417 15.12 8.78 9.83
C VAL A 417 15.48 7.56 9.00
N LEU A 418 14.49 6.88 8.41
CA LEU A 418 14.74 5.74 7.53
C LEU A 418 15.11 6.18 6.11
N ASN A 419 14.42 7.18 5.57
CA ASN A 419 14.41 7.43 4.13
C ASN A 419 15.44 8.48 3.65
N LEU A 420 15.99 9.30 4.55
CA LEU A 420 17.07 10.24 4.21
C LEU A 420 18.45 9.61 4.44
N SER A 421 19.43 10.00 3.64
CA SER A 421 20.77 9.40 3.61
C SER A 421 21.54 9.46 4.94
N ASN A 422 21.23 10.42 5.83
CA ASN A 422 21.90 10.62 7.12
C ASN A 422 20.98 10.31 8.31
N GLY A 423 20.23 9.21 8.24
CA GLY A 423 19.22 8.82 9.23
C GLY A 423 19.66 8.86 10.70
N SER A 424 20.85 8.37 11.02
CA SER A 424 21.38 8.37 12.39
C SER A 424 21.55 9.78 12.97
N VAL A 425 22.18 10.67 12.20
CA VAL A 425 22.38 12.08 12.55
C VAL A 425 21.05 12.80 12.72
N ILE A 426 20.08 12.51 11.84
CA ILE A 426 18.72 13.07 11.92
C ILE A 426 18.03 12.59 13.20
N SER A 427 18.08 11.29 13.51
CA SER A 427 17.51 10.73 14.74
C SER A 427 18.08 11.41 15.98
N ASP A 428 19.40 11.61 16.05
CA ASP A 428 20.03 12.24 17.21
C ASP A 428 19.70 13.73 17.32
N ALA A 429 19.55 14.44 16.19
CA ALA A 429 19.06 15.80 16.18
C ALA A 429 17.59 15.92 16.65
N ILE A 430 16.72 15.00 16.23
CA ILE A 430 15.29 14.98 16.65
C ILE A 430 15.15 14.82 18.17
N LYS A 431 15.98 13.99 18.79
CA LYS A 431 15.96 13.76 20.26
C LYS A 431 16.29 15.02 21.07
N LYS A 432 16.98 16.00 20.47
CA LYS A 432 17.38 17.26 21.12
C LYS A 432 16.30 18.35 21.05
N LEU A 433 15.26 18.16 20.25
CA LEU A 433 14.22 19.18 20.05
C LEU A 433 13.35 19.37 21.30
N ASP A 434 12.90 20.60 21.54
CA ASP A 434 11.95 20.94 22.60
C ASP A 434 10.58 20.25 22.37
N LEU A 435 10.23 20.04 21.09
CA LEU A 435 9.04 19.34 20.62
C LEU A 435 9.38 18.44 19.43
N SER A 436 9.21 17.13 19.57
CA SER A 436 9.29 16.18 18.45
C SER A 436 8.04 15.30 18.46
N LEU A 437 7.19 15.47 17.46
CA LEU A 437 5.88 14.82 17.34
C LEU A 437 5.80 14.04 16.03
N SER A 438 5.56 12.74 16.12
CA SER A 438 5.29 11.89 14.95
C SER A 438 3.86 11.40 14.91
N PHE A 439 3.18 11.59 13.78
CA PHE A 439 1.91 10.95 13.46
C PHE A 439 2.20 9.69 12.63
N SER A 440 2.07 8.51 13.25
CA SER A 440 2.40 7.24 12.61
C SER A 440 1.43 6.11 12.97
N LEU A 441 1.34 5.13 12.06
CA LEU A 441 0.60 3.88 12.28
C LEU A 441 1.38 2.92 13.19
N LYS A 442 2.70 3.05 13.26
CA LYS A 442 3.61 2.11 13.91
C LYS A 442 4.69 2.85 14.68
N MET A 443 5.40 2.09 15.50
CA MET A 443 6.59 2.57 16.19
C MET A 443 7.81 2.54 15.26
N ASP A 444 7.79 3.34 14.20
CA ASP A 444 8.86 3.42 13.20
C ASP A 444 10.11 4.16 13.70
N GLU A 445 11.14 4.26 12.86
CA GLU A 445 12.44 4.87 13.19
C GLU A 445 12.31 6.34 13.61
N THR A 446 11.49 7.12 12.90
CA THR A 446 11.27 8.54 13.22
C THR A 446 10.44 8.70 14.48
N ALA A 447 9.37 7.93 14.62
CA ALA A 447 8.54 7.92 15.81
C ALA A 447 9.37 7.51 17.04
N SER A 448 10.33 6.60 16.89
CA SER A 448 11.22 6.14 17.98
C SER A 448 12.21 7.19 18.45
N ALA A 449 12.54 8.16 17.58
CA ALA A 449 13.35 9.32 17.92
C ALA A 449 12.53 10.47 18.53
N CYS A 450 11.20 10.46 18.38
CA CYS A 450 10.31 11.52 18.84
C CYS A 450 9.88 11.35 20.32
N ASN A 451 9.64 12.49 20.98
CA ASN A 451 9.13 12.53 22.35
C ASN A 451 7.62 12.24 22.39
N TYR A 452 6.89 12.62 21.35
CA TYR A 452 5.46 12.41 21.23
C TYR A 452 5.13 11.59 20.00
N VAL A 453 4.23 10.62 20.16
CA VAL A 453 3.76 9.79 19.04
C VAL A 453 2.24 9.75 19.07
N ALA A 454 1.62 10.26 18.01
CA ALA A 454 0.19 10.16 17.79
C ALA A 454 -0.09 8.93 16.92
N ALA A 455 -0.82 7.96 17.47
CA ALA A 455 -1.31 6.84 16.69
C ALA A 455 -2.29 7.35 15.62
N THR A 456 -2.04 7.05 14.35
CA THR A 456 -2.90 7.47 13.24
C THR A 456 -3.90 6.40 12.83
N HIS A 457 -4.97 6.84 12.19
CA HIS A 457 -5.92 5.96 11.52
C HIS A 457 -5.33 5.44 10.22
N HIS A 458 -5.69 4.20 9.86
CA HIS A 458 -5.53 3.74 8.49
C HIS A 458 -6.53 4.49 7.59
N TYR A 459 -6.26 4.66 6.29
CA TYR A 459 -7.14 5.45 5.41
C TYR A 459 -8.57 4.90 5.31
N LEU A 460 -8.78 3.60 5.59
CA LEU A 460 -10.10 2.97 5.67
C LEU A 460 -10.86 3.25 6.99
N GLU A 461 -10.22 3.91 7.94
CA GLU A 461 -10.76 4.26 9.26
C GLU A 461 -10.87 5.79 9.43
N SER A 462 -10.57 6.55 8.39
CA SER A 462 -10.57 8.01 8.40
C SER A 462 -11.55 8.59 7.38
N TRP A 463 -11.82 9.87 7.53
CA TRP A 463 -12.54 10.69 6.56
C TRP A 463 -11.55 11.63 5.89
N GLY A 464 -11.69 11.82 4.58
CA GLY A 464 -10.85 12.69 3.76
C GLY A 464 -11.46 12.91 2.39
N ASP A 465 -10.79 13.73 1.58
CA ASP A 465 -11.20 14.12 0.22
C ASP A 465 -10.01 14.24 -0.74
#